data_AF-A0A1S6XX90-F1
#
_entry.id   AF-A0A1S6XX90-F1
#
_cell.length_a   1.000
_cell.length_b   1.000
_cell.length_c   1.000
_cell.angle_alpha   90.00
_cell.angle_beta   90.00
_cell.angle_gamma   90.00
#
_symmetry.space_group_name_H-M   'P 1'
#
loop_
_entity.id
_entity.type
_entity.pdbx_description
1 polymer ?
#
loop_
_entity_poly.entity_id
_entity_poly.type
_entity_poly.pdbx_seq_one_letter_code
_entity_poly.pdbx_strand_id
1 'polypeptide(L)'
;HSESGKYFCEAYVNQSDGRFDKMNEMLTIIVQSPTLDDLVKVIQKVQRQAEVDKESVRENQRKLKTIKEDLDTKQQDIISLKEDMNTTKQYVKNNNKDLDAKQQDIISLKEDMNNTKQDIMSIKEDLDAKHQNSESIRENIDINKHNMTIFQENLTMTVANFSAALKEVEIQIHEVNRLLLYNFVPPTSCRSVTSTKARVFVTLASGLKVMCDTKTDGGGWII
;
A
#
# COMPACT_ATOMS: atom_id res chain seq x y z
N HIS A 1 -10.35 106.80 -48.72
CA HIS A 1 -10.90 107.04 -50.08
C HIS A 1 -11.99 106.02 -50.31
N SER A 2 -13.22 106.48 -50.56
CA SER A 2 -14.32 105.58 -50.96
C SER A 2 -14.18 105.32 -52.45
N GLU A 3 -14.04 104.06 -52.84
CA GLU A 3 -14.09 103.68 -54.26
C GLU A 3 -15.56 103.61 -54.68
N SER A 4 -15.91 104.32 -55.75
CA SER A 4 -17.28 104.30 -56.28
C SER A 4 -17.28 103.86 -57.73
N GLY A 5 -18.12 102.89 -58.06
CA GLY A 5 -18.38 102.42 -59.42
C GLY A 5 -19.75 102.88 -59.89
N LYS A 6 -19.85 103.34 -61.14
CA LYS A 6 -21.13 103.60 -61.81
C LYS A 6 -21.51 102.36 -62.61
N TYR A 7 -22.69 101.82 -62.32
CA TYR A 7 -23.26 100.67 -62.99
C TYR A 7 -24.53 101.13 -63.70
N PHE A 8 -24.70 100.73 -64.95
CA PHE A 8 -25.90 101.05 -65.72
C PHE A 8 -26.80 99.83 -65.77
N CYS A 9 -28.03 99.98 -65.32
CA CYS A 9 -29.09 99.04 -65.57
C CYS A 9 -29.90 99.55 -66.76
N GLU A 10 -29.88 98.81 -67.87
CA GLU A 10 -30.66 99.12 -69.05
C GLU A 10 -31.80 98.11 -69.19
N ALA A 11 -33.01 98.62 -69.41
CA ALA A 11 -34.19 97.85 -69.70
C ALA A 11 -34.79 98.32 -71.03
N TYR A 12 -35.26 97.39 -71.84
CA TYR A 12 -35.88 97.66 -73.13
C TYR A 12 -37.37 97.30 -73.03
N VAL A 13 -38.23 98.26 -73.36
CA VAL A 13 -39.68 98.10 -73.34
C VAL A 13 -40.20 98.21 -74.76
N ASN A 14 -40.86 97.15 -75.23
CA ASN A 14 -41.50 97.15 -76.54
C ASN A 14 -42.95 97.56 -76.39
N GLN A 15 -43.34 98.67 -77.01
CA GLN A 15 -44.72 99.11 -77.06
C GLN A 15 -45.45 98.39 -78.20
N SER A 16 -46.75 98.13 -78.01
CA SER A 16 -47.58 97.36 -78.95
C SER A 16 -47.83 98.05 -80.29
N ASP A 17 -47.48 99.33 -80.42
CA ASP A 17 -47.53 100.10 -81.67
C ASP A 17 -46.21 100.06 -82.47
N GLY A 18 -45.23 99.26 -82.02
CA GLY A 18 -43.94 99.08 -82.67
C GLY A 18 -42.86 100.06 -82.22
N ARG A 19 -43.15 100.95 -81.26
CA ARG A 19 -42.13 101.81 -80.64
C ARG A 19 -41.30 101.02 -79.61
N PHE A 20 -40.00 101.29 -79.59
CA PHE A 20 -39.05 100.72 -78.65
C PHE A 20 -38.57 101.80 -77.70
N ASP A 21 -38.88 101.66 -76.42
CA ASP A 21 -38.38 102.55 -75.39
C ASP A 21 -37.21 101.89 -74.67
N LYS A 22 -36.07 102.57 -74.67
CA LYS A 22 -34.92 102.18 -73.86
C LYS A 22 -34.94 103.00 -72.59
N MET A 23 -35.12 102.33 -71.45
CA MET A 23 -34.99 102.93 -70.14
C MET A 23 -33.60 102.58 -69.60
N ASN A 24 -32.82 103.57 -69.22
CA ASN A 24 -31.55 103.36 -68.55
C ASN A 24 -31.55 104.10 -67.21
N GLU A 25 -31.16 103.38 -66.16
CA GLU A 25 -30.94 103.96 -64.84
C GLU A 25 -29.52 103.69 -64.39
N MET A 26 -28.90 104.73 -63.83
CA MET A 26 -27.52 104.67 -63.37
C MET A 26 -27.51 104.46 -61.85
N LEU A 27 -27.00 103.31 -61.42
CA LEU A 27 -26.73 103.01 -60.02
C LEU A 27 -25.29 103.36 -59.70
N THR A 28 -25.08 104.23 -58.72
CA THR A 28 -23.75 104.49 -58.17
C THR A 28 -23.59 103.71 -56.89
N ILE A 29 -22.70 102.71 -56.89
CA ILE A 29 -22.33 101.98 -55.68
C ILE A 29 -21.09 102.65 -55.11
N ILE A 30 -21.19 103.13 -53.88
CA ILE A 30 -20.08 103.74 -53.15
C ILE A 30 -19.65 102.77 -52.06
N VAL A 31 -18.46 102.19 -52.21
CA VAL A 31 -17.84 101.38 -51.16
C VAL A 31 -17.32 102.34 -50.10
N GLN A 32 -17.99 102.39 -48.96
CA GLN A 32 -17.53 103.20 -47.84
C GLN A 32 -16.28 102.55 -47.22
N SER A 33 -15.23 103.35 -47.04
CA SER A 33 -14.08 102.91 -46.26
C SER A 33 -14.49 102.67 -44.81
N PRO A 34 -13.95 101.64 -44.13
CA PRO A 34 -14.26 101.37 -42.73
C PRO A 34 -14.05 102.62 -41.86
N THR A 35 -14.99 102.84 -40.95
CA THR A 35 -14.90 103.92 -39.97
C THR A 35 -14.14 103.46 -38.72
N LEU A 36 -13.77 104.41 -37.86
CA LEU A 36 -13.19 104.09 -36.55
C LEU A 36 -14.16 103.24 -35.70
N ASP A 37 -15.48 103.47 -35.82
CA ASP A 37 -16.51 102.71 -35.11
C ASP A 37 -16.56 101.23 -35.57
N ASP A 38 -16.40 100.99 -36.87
CA ASP A 38 -16.30 99.63 -37.42
C ASP A 38 -15.10 98.88 -36.85
N LEU A 39 -13.95 99.56 -36.75
CA LEU A 39 -12.75 99.01 -36.12
C LEU A 39 -12.97 98.73 -34.62
N VAL A 40 -13.60 99.64 -33.88
CA VAL A 40 -13.92 99.44 -32.46
C VAL A 40 -14.83 98.23 -32.25
N LYS A 41 -15.86 98.04 -33.09
CA LYS A 41 -16.73 96.86 -33.04
C LYS A 41 -15.96 95.56 -33.28
N VAL A 42 -15.02 95.56 -34.22
CA VAL A 42 -14.13 94.41 -34.47
C VAL A 42 -13.24 94.13 -33.26
N ILE A 43 -12.60 95.16 -32.69
CA ILE A 43 -11.75 95.02 -31.49
C ILE A 43 -12.55 94.41 -30.33
N GLN A 44 -13.76 94.90 -30.08
CA GLN A 44 -14.63 94.34 -29.03
C GLN A 44 -14.98 92.87 -29.28
N LYS A 45 -15.27 92.48 -30.54
CA LYS A 45 -15.53 91.07 -30.88
C LYS A 45 -14.30 90.20 -30.63
N VAL A 46 -13.13 90.64 -31.08
CA VAL A 46 -11.85 89.92 -30.88
C VAL A 46 -11.53 89.79 -29.39
N GLN A 47 -11.75 90.85 -28.61
CA GLN A 47 -11.49 90.83 -27.17
C GLN A 47 -12.43 89.87 -26.43
N ARG A 48 -13.72 89.80 -26.81
CA ARG A 48 -14.64 88.79 -26.27
C ARG A 48 -14.21 87.38 -26.65
N GLN A 49 -13.80 87.15 -27.90
CA GLN A 49 -13.32 85.84 -28.34
C GLN A 49 -12.06 85.42 -27.58
N ALA A 50 -11.13 86.34 -27.36
CA ALA A 50 -9.92 86.07 -26.60
C ALA A 50 -10.21 85.65 -25.15
N GLU A 51 -11.20 86.25 -24.47
CA GLU A 51 -11.60 85.81 -23.14
C GLU A 51 -12.31 84.44 -23.15
N VAL A 52 -13.10 84.13 -24.18
CA VAL A 52 -13.69 82.79 -24.38
C VAL A 52 -12.59 81.74 -24.59
N ASP A 53 -11.63 82.01 -25.47
CA ASP A 53 -10.53 81.10 -25.77
C ASP A 53 -9.64 80.87 -24.53
N LYS A 54 -9.42 81.91 -23.73
CA LYS A 54 -8.69 81.84 -22.47
C LYS A 54 -9.37 80.92 -21.46
N GLU A 55 -10.69 80.97 -21.33
CA GLU A 55 -11.41 80.06 -20.44
C GLU A 55 -11.40 78.62 -20.96
N SER A 56 -11.56 78.43 -22.27
CA SER A 56 -11.43 77.11 -22.92
C SER A 56 -10.04 76.50 -22.67
N VAL A 57 -8.97 77.30 -22.79
CA VAL A 57 -7.60 76.85 -22.48
C VAL A 57 -7.47 76.45 -21.01
N ARG A 58 -8.03 77.21 -20.07
CA ARG A 58 -8.03 76.83 -18.63
C ARG A 58 -8.78 75.53 -18.38
N GLU A 59 -9.92 75.32 -19.03
CA GLU A 59 -10.69 74.08 -18.90
C GLU A 59 -9.88 72.89 -19.44
N ASN A 60 -9.23 73.05 -20.59
CA ASN A 60 -8.36 72.02 -21.16
C ASN A 60 -7.17 71.71 -20.26
N GLN A 61 -6.57 72.71 -19.60
CA GLN A 61 -5.51 72.49 -18.60
C GLN A 61 -6.00 71.66 -17.41
N ARG A 62 -7.22 71.92 -16.91
CA ARG A 62 -7.83 71.12 -15.84
C ARG A 62 -8.07 69.68 -16.30
N LYS A 63 -8.64 69.48 -17.49
CA LYS A 63 -8.86 68.14 -18.08
C LYS A 63 -7.56 67.37 -18.25
N LEU A 64 -6.50 68.01 -18.75
CA LEU A 64 -5.18 67.40 -18.89
C LEU A 64 -4.59 66.97 -17.55
N LYS A 65 -4.77 67.77 -16.50
CA LYS A 65 -4.34 67.42 -15.14
C LYS A 65 -5.06 66.15 -14.65
N THR A 66 -6.38 66.09 -14.80
CA THR A 66 -7.18 64.90 -14.43
C THR A 66 -6.78 63.66 -15.24
N ILE A 67 -6.57 63.79 -16.54
CA ILE A 67 -6.10 62.68 -17.39
C ILE A 67 -4.73 62.18 -16.92
N LYS A 68 -3.83 63.08 -16.52
CA LYS A 68 -2.52 62.70 -15.99
C LYS A 68 -2.63 61.92 -14.68
N GLU A 69 -3.47 62.38 -13.74
CA GLU A 69 -3.71 61.69 -12.47
C GLU A 69 -4.33 60.29 -12.68
N ASP A 70 -5.26 60.15 -13.61
CA ASP A 70 -5.85 58.85 -13.99
C ASP A 70 -4.79 57.92 -14.62
N LEU A 71 -3.94 58.45 -15.50
CA LEU A 71 -2.85 57.69 -16.12
C LEU A 71 -1.83 57.21 -15.08
N ASP A 72 -1.44 58.07 -14.14
CA ASP A 72 -0.53 57.74 -13.06
C ASP A 72 -1.11 56.64 -12.15
N THR A 73 -2.42 56.70 -11.87
CA THR A 73 -3.13 55.67 -11.10
C THR A 73 -3.15 54.33 -11.85
N LYS A 74 -3.52 54.33 -13.13
CA LYS A 74 -3.50 53.11 -13.96
C LYS A 74 -2.12 52.50 -14.07
N GLN A 75 -1.07 53.33 -14.12
CA GLN A 75 0.30 52.86 -14.12
C GLN A 75 0.65 52.09 -12.82
N GLN A 76 0.18 52.57 -11.67
CA GLN A 76 0.36 51.87 -10.39
C GLN A 76 -0.43 50.55 -10.34
N ASP A 77 -1.68 50.55 -10.82
CA ASP A 77 -2.50 49.34 -10.90
C ASP A 77 -1.82 48.26 -11.76
N ILE A 78 -1.24 48.65 -12.90
CA ILE A 78 -0.49 47.75 -13.78
C ILE A 78 0.74 47.16 -13.07
N ILE A 79 1.45 47.96 -12.27
CA ILE A 79 2.60 47.50 -11.48
C ILE A 79 2.14 46.47 -10.44
N SER A 80 1.08 46.77 -9.68
CA SER A 80 0.51 45.86 -8.68
C SER A 80 0.07 44.53 -9.31
N LEU A 81 -0.66 44.58 -10.42
CA LEU A 81 -1.10 43.38 -11.15
C LEU A 81 0.07 42.52 -11.63
N LYS A 82 1.19 43.15 -12.00
CA LYS A 82 2.40 42.43 -12.42
C LYS A 82 3.07 41.70 -11.24
N GLU A 83 3.06 42.31 -10.06
CA GLU A 83 3.55 41.69 -8.82
C GLU A 83 2.68 40.50 -8.40
N ASP A 84 1.36 40.66 -8.43
CA ASP A 84 0.39 39.59 -8.13
C ASP A 84 0.53 38.41 -9.11
N MET A 85 0.71 38.72 -10.39
CA MET A 85 0.92 37.69 -11.43
C MET A 85 2.24 36.94 -11.21
N ASN A 86 3.31 37.63 -10.81
CA ASN A 86 4.59 36.98 -10.48
C ASN A 86 4.46 36.08 -9.24
N THR A 87 3.75 36.55 -8.21
CA THR A 87 3.47 35.77 -7.00
C THR A 87 2.67 34.51 -7.32
N THR A 88 1.60 34.66 -8.11
CA THR A 88 0.78 33.53 -8.59
C THR A 88 1.62 32.52 -9.37
N LYS A 89 2.52 32.98 -10.24
CA LYS A 89 3.44 32.12 -11.00
C LYS A 89 4.37 31.31 -10.07
N GLN A 90 4.85 31.89 -8.98
CA GLN A 90 5.67 31.16 -8.00
C GLN A 90 4.85 30.12 -7.23
N TYR A 91 3.61 30.45 -6.83
CA TYR A 91 2.71 29.48 -6.20
C TYR A 91 2.42 28.29 -7.11
N VAL A 92 2.10 28.52 -8.39
CA VAL A 92 1.89 27.44 -9.36
C VAL A 92 3.15 26.58 -9.51
N LYS A 93 4.34 27.19 -9.58
CA LYS A 93 5.61 26.44 -9.65
C LYS A 93 5.84 25.56 -8.42
N ASN A 94 5.52 26.05 -7.22
CA ASN A 94 5.68 25.29 -5.99
C ASN A 94 4.65 24.16 -5.89
N ASN A 95 3.40 24.41 -6.27
CA ASN A 95 2.36 23.38 -6.32
C ASN A 95 2.73 22.25 -7.29
N ASN A 96 3.31 22.56 -8.45
CA ASN A 96 3.77 21.54 -9.38
C ASN A 96 4.88 20.67 -8.76
N LYS A 97 5.83 21.26 -8.02
CA LYS A 97 6.86 20.47 -7.31
C LYS A 97 6.26 19.55 -6.24
N ASP A 98 5.27 20.02 -5.50
CA ASP A 98 4.56 19.20 -4.50
C ASP A 98 3.80 18.04 -5.17
N LEU A 99 3.15 18.30 -6.31
CA LEU A 99 2.49 17.26 -7.11
C LEU A 99 3.49 16.22 -7.63
N ASP A 100 4.65 16.66 -8.15
CA ASP A 100 5.71 15.75 -8.60
C ASP A 100 6.23 14.87 -7.45
N ALA A 101 6.43 15.44 -6.25
CA ALA A 101 6.85 14.69 -5.07
C ALA A 101 5.79 13.66 -4.65
N LYS A 102 4.53 14.05 -4.57
CA LYS A 102 3.41 13.14 -4.28
C LYS A 102 3.30 12.02 -5.31
N GLN A 103 3.59 12.30 -6.57
CA GLN A 103 3.60 11.28 -7.61
C GLN A 103 4.73 10.25 -7.39
N GLN A 104 5.90 10.67 -6.94
CA GLN A 104 6.98 9.74 -6.56
C GLN A 104 6.60 8.90 -5.34
N ASP A 105 5.98 9.51 -4.32
CA ASP A 105 5.50 8.78 -3.14
C ASP A 105 4.49 7.68 -3.52
N ILE A 106 3.56 7.98 -4.44
CA ILE A 106 2.58 7.01 -4.96
C ILE A 106 3.28 5.87 -5.70
N ILE A 107 4.34 6.15 -6.47
CA ILE A 107 5.12 5.11 -7.16
C ILE A 107 5.81 4.20 -6.15
N SER A 108 6.45 4.77 -5.12
CA SER A 108 7.10 4.00 -4.05
C SER A 108 6.11 3.11 -3.30
N LEU A 109 4.94 3.65 -2.91
CA LEU A 109 3.90 2.88 -2.24
C LEU A 109 3.39 1.72 -3.10
N LYS A 110 3.31 1.91 -4.42
CA LYS A 110 2.90 0.84 -5.34
C LYS A 110 3.95 -0.27 -5.42
N GLU A 111 5.23 0.06 -5.35
CA GLU A 111 6.32 -0.92 -5.28
C GLU A 111 6.28 -1.70 -3.95
N ASP A 112 6.14 -1.01 -2.82
CA ASP A 112 6.03 -1.63 -1.50
C ASP A 112 4.82 -2.58 -1.41
N MET A 113 3.67 -2.19 -2.00
CA MET A 113 2.50 -3.06 -2.09
C MET A 113 2.75 -4.32 -2.93
N ASN A 114 3.51 -4.22 -4.02
CA ASN A 114 3.87 -5.38 -4.83
C ASN A 114 4.82 -6.32 -4.07
N ASN A 115 5.81 -5.78 -3.37
CA ASN A 115 6.72 -6.57 -2.53
C ASN A 115 5.94 -7.28 -1.41
N THR A 116 5.07 -6.56 -0.71
CA THR A 116 4.20 -7.14 0.33
C THR A 116 3.32 -8.26 -0.23
N LYS A 117 2.81 -8.10 -1.45
CA LYS A 117 2.03 -9.15 -2.12
C LYS A 117 2.87 -10.40 -2.39
N GLN A 118 4.14 -10.24 -2.81
CA GLN A 118 5.05 -11.36 -3.01
C GLN A 118 5.38 -12.06 -1.70
N ASP A 119 5.66 -11.31 -0.63
CA ASP A 119 5.93 -11.87 0.70
C ASP A 119 4.74 -12.71 1.21
N ILE A 120 3.51 -12.21 1.03
CA ILE A 120 2.29 -12.95 1.39
C ILE A 120 2.17 -14.25 0.60
N MET A 121 2.51 -14.23 -0.70
CA MET A 121 2.50 -15.45 -1.52
C MET A 121 3.53 -16.47 -1.03
N SER A 122 4.75 -16.04 -0.72
CA SER A 122 5.79 -16.93 -0.18
C SER A 122 5.43 -17.49 1.20
N ILE A 123 4.82 -16.69 2.08
CA ILE A 123 4.33 -17.17 3.39
C ILE A 123 3.25 -18.23 3.19
N LYS A 124 2.35 -18.04 2.22
CA LYS A 124 1.31 -19.02 1.91
C LYS A 124 1.92 -20.35 1.45
N GLU A 125 2.91 -20.30 0.56
CA GLU A 125 3.63 -21.49 0.09
C GLU A 125 4.36 -22.23 1.23
N ASP A 126 5.03 -21.51 2.14
CA ASP A 126 5.68 -22.12 3.32
C ASP A 126 4.65 -22.77 4.26
N LEU A 127 3.49 -22.12 4.44
CA LEU A 127 2.41 -22.67 5.27
C LEU A 127 1.82 -23.95 4.67
N ASP A 128 1.58 -23.96 3.36
CA ASP A 128 1.08 -25.13 2.64
C ASP A 128 2.08 -26.30 2.73
N ALA A 129 3.39 -26.02 2.58
CA ALA A 129 4.45 -27.02 2.74
C ALA A 129 4.51 -27.57 4.17
N LYS A 130 4.40 -26.71 5.18
CA LYS A 130 4.35 -27.13 6.60
C LYS A 130 3.10 -27.96 6.90
N HIS A 131 1.96 -27.60 6.33
CA HIS A 131 0.74 -28.39 6.46
C HIS A 131 0.95 -29.80 5.89
N GLN A 132 1.50 -29.93 4.68
CA GLN A 132 1.77 -31.23 4.07
C GLN A 132 2.74 -32.07 4.91
N ASN A 133 3.80 -31.45 5.43
CA ASN A 133 4.75 -32.13 6.32
C ASN A 133 4.08 -32.60 7.62
N SER A 134 3.21 -31.79 8.20
CA SER A 134 2.43 -32.15 9.40
C SER A 134 1.52 -33.36 9.15
N GLU A 135 0.84 -33.41 8.00
CA GLU A 135 0.01 -34.55 7.62
C GLU A 135 0.85 -35.83 7.44
N SER A 136 2.01 -35.72 6.79
CA SER A 136 2.94 -36.86 6.64
C SER A 136 3.46 -37.36 8.00
N ILE A 137 3.82 -36.46 8.92
CA ILE A 137 4.23 -36.84 10.27
C ILE A 137 3.09 -37.55 10.99
N ARG A 138 1.85 -37.05 10.87
CA ARG A 138 0.66 -37.67 11.46
C ARG A 138 0.46 -39.10 10.94
N GLU A 139 0.53 -39.30 9.64
CA GLU A 139 0.41 -40.62 9.01
C GLU A 139 1.50 -41.58 9.53
N ASN A 140 2.75 -41.12 9.59
CA ASN A 140 3.86 -41.91 10.14
C ASN A 140 3.64 -42.30 11.62
N ILE A 141 3.09 -41.39 12.43
CA ILE A 141 2.74 -41.68 13.83
C ILE A 141 1.65 -42.75 13.91
N ASP A 142 0.61 -42.67 13.07
CA ASP A 142 -0.47 -43.66 13.04
C ASP A 142 0.04 -45.04 12.61
N ILE A 143 0.92 -45.10 11.60
CA ILE A 143 1.60 -46.35 11.19
C ILE A 143 2.43 -46.93 12.34
N ASN A 144 3.25 -46.09 12.99
CA ASN A 144 4.09 -46.55 14.10
C ASN A 144 3.26 -47.03 15.30
N LYS A 145 2.14 -46.37 15.59
CA LYS A 145 1.19 -46.79 16.61
C LYS A 145 0.61 -48.16 16.29
N HIS A 146 0.21 -48.39 15.03
CA HIS A 146 -0.29 -49.70 14.60
C HIS A 146 0.77 -50.81 14.72
N ASN A 147 2.00 -50.53 14.27
CA ASN A 147 3.13 -51.46 14.40
C ASN A 147 3.42 -51.81 15.87
N MET A 148 3.34 -50.82 16.78
CA MET A 148 3.51 -51.06 18.21
C MET A 148 2.40 -51.93 18.81
N THR A 149 1.15 -51.76 18.37
CA THR A 149 0.05 -52.64 18.76
C THR A 149 0.31 -54.09 18.32
N ILE A 150 0.70 -54.30 17.06
CA ILE A 150 1.05 -55.64 16.54
C ILE A 150 2.20 -56.24 17.34
N PHE A 151 3.24 -55.45 17.62
CA PHE A 151 4.38 -55.92 18.41
C PHE A 151 3.96 -56.33 19.82
N GLN A 152 3.08 -55.55 20.46
CA GLN A 152 2.53 -55.87 21.78
C GLN A 152 1.69 -57.17 21.76
N GLU A 153 0.88 -57.39 20.72
CA GLU A 153 0.13 -58.63 20.53
C GLU A 153 1.08 -59.83 20.37
N ASN A 154 2.10 -59.70 19.51
CA ASN A 154 3.11 -60.74 19.30
C ASN A 154 3.87 -61.08 20.59
N LEU A 155 4.26 -60.07 21.38
CA LEU A 155 4.87 -60.28 22.69
C LEU A 155 3.92 -61.00 23.65
N THR A 156 2.65 -60.60 23.68
CA THR A 156 1.64 -61.23 24.56
C THR A 156 1.46 -62.71 24.20
N MET A 157 1.38 -63.04 22.92
CA MET A 157 1.33 -64.43 22.46
C MET A 157 2.59 -65.21 22.83
N THR A 158 3.77 -64.61 22.65
CA THR A 158 5.05 -65.25 22.98
C THR A 158 5.16 -65.56 24.47
N VAL A 159 4.75 -64.61 25.32
CA VAL A 159 4.71 -64.79 26.77
C VAL A 159 3.71 -65.89 27.17
N ALA A 160 2.53 -65.94 26.54
CA ALA A 160 1.55 -67.00 26.77
C ALA A 160 2.10 -68.38 26.39
N ASN A 161 2.80 -68.48 25.25
CA ASN A 161 3.43 -69.72 24.80
C ASN A 161 4.53 -70.19 25.78
N PHE A 162 5.40 -69.28 26.24
CA PHE A 162 6.40 -69.62 27.26
C PHE A 162 5.78 -70.02 28.60
N SER A 163 4.70 -69.36 29.02
CA SER A 163 3.95 -69.72 30.24
C SER A 163 3.37 -71.14 30.14
N ALA A 164 2.81 -71.50 28.98
CA ALA A 164 2.32 -72.86 28.72
C ALA A 164 3.46 -73.90 28.77
N ALA A 165 4.56 -73.64 28.07
CA ALA A 165 5.73 -74.53 28.07
C ALA A 165 6.33 -74.70 29.49
N LEU A 166 6.36 -73.63 30.29
CA LEU A 166 6.85 -73.70 31.66
C LEU A 166 5.96 -74.58 32.55
N LYS A 167 4.63 -74.48 32.40
CA LYS A 167 3.68 -75.37 33.09
C LYS A 167 3.88 -76.83 32.70
N GLU A 168 4.14 -77.12 31.43
CA GLU A 168 4.45 -78.48 30.99
C GLU A 168 5.72 -79.03 31.64
N VAL A 169 6.78 -78.22 31.72
CA VAL A 169 8.03 -78.60 32.40
C VAL A 169 7.79 -78.84 33.90
N GLU A 170 7.01 -77.99 34.57
CA GLU A 170 6.64 -78.16 35.98
C GLU A 170 5.89 -79.48 36.22
N ILE A 171 4.94 -79.83 35.35
CA ILE A 171 4.23 -81.13 35.38
C ILE A 171 5.21 -82.29 35.25
N GLN A 172 6.14 -82.22 34.29
CA GLN A 172 7.17 -83.26 34.09
C GLN A 172 8.06 -83.42 35.32
N ILE A 173 8.49 -82.32 35.96
CA ILE A 173 9.28 -82.34 37.20
C ILE A 173 8.49 -83.03 38.32
N HIS A 174 7.20 -82.71 38.49
CA HIS A 174 6.35 -83.37 39.47
C HIS A 174 6.22 -84.88 39.24
N GLU A 175 6.10 -85.31 37.98
CA GLU A 175 6.04 -86.73 37.64
C GLU A 175 7.35 -87.45 37.94
N VAL A 176 8.50 -86.87 37.58
CA VAL A 176 9.82 -87.42 37.91
C VAL A 176 9.99 -87.55 39.43
N ASN A 177 9.64 -86.50 40.18
CA ASN A 177 9.71 -86.53 41.65
C ASN A 177 8.80 -87.62 42.25
N ARG A 178 7.59 -87.82 41.70
CA ARG A 178 6.69 -88.91 42.11
C ARG A 178 7.30 -90.29 41.84
N LEU A 179 7.90 -90.50 40.67
CA LEU A 179 8.56 -91.76 40.32
C LEU A 179 9.77 -92.05 41.22
N LEU A 180 10.55 -91.02 41.56
CA LEU A 180 11.65 -91.16 42.54
C LEU A 180 11.13 -91.57 43.92
N LEU A 181 10.01 -91.00 44.39
CA LEU A 181 9.40 -91.38 45.67
C LEU A 181 8.82 -92.81 45.67
N TYR A 182 8.23 -93.25 44.55
CA TYR A 182 7.64 -94.59 44.44
C TYR A 182 8.70 -95.68 44.32
N ASN A 183 9.80 -95.41 43.59
CA ASN A 183 10.88 -96.38 43.37
C ASN A 183 11.96 -96.35 44.47
N PHE A 184 11.96 -95.34 45.35
CA PHE A 184 12.87 -95.32 46.49
C PHE A 184 12.30 -96.20 47.61
N VAL A 185 12.63 -97.50 47.53
CA VAL A 185 12.47 -98.42 48.65
C VAL A 185 13.76 -98.34 49.47
N PRO A 186 13.75 -97.70 50.66
CA PRO A 186 14.94 -97.68 51.49
C PRO A 186 15.36 -99.12 51.81
N PRO A 187 16.65 -99.44 51.73
CA PRO A 187 17.14 -100.79 51.97
C PRO A 187 16.75 -101.24 53.38
N THR A 188 16.23 -102.46 53.53
CA THR A 188 15.91 -103.01 54.86
C THR A 188 17.16 -103.39 55.65
N SER A 189 18.29 -103.61 54.97
CA SER A 189 19.59 -103.90 55.59
C SER A 189 20.74 -103.54 54.65
N CYS A 190 21.97 -103.49 55.16
CA CYS A 190 23.17 -103.25 54.35
C CYS A 190 23.42 -104.31 53.27
N ARG A 191 22.81 -105.49 53.39
CA ARG A 191 22.93 -106.57 52.40
C ARG A 191 22.21 -106.28 51.08
N SER A 192 21.14 -105.48 51.12
CA SER A 192 20.42 -105.07 49.92
C SER A 192 20.95 -103.78 49.31
N VAL A 193 22.07 -103.25 49.82
CA VAL A 193 22.71 -102.03 49.32
C VAL A 193 23.71 -102.39 48.22
N THR A 194 23.37 -102.05 46.99
CA THR A 194 24.27 -102.10 45.84
C THR A 194 24.93 -100.74 45.62
N SER A 195 26.26 -100.67 45.71
CA SER A 195 27.00 -99.45 45.41
C SER A 195 28.36 -99.73 44.79
N THR A 196 28.83 -98.80 43.96
CA THR A 196 30.19 -98.79 43.41
C THR A 196 31.24 -98.34 44.43
N LYS A 197 30.83 -97.73 45.55
CA LYS A 197 31.71 -97.33 46.66
C LYS A 197 31.78 -98.43 47.71
N ALA A 198 32.98 -98.66 48.27
CA ALA A 198 33.21 -99.70 49.29
C ALA A 198 32.47 -99.45 50.61
N ARG A 199 32.24 -98.19 50.99
CA ARG A 199 31.44 -97.81 52.15
C ARG A 199 30.47 -96.71 51.80
N VAL A 200 29.20 -96.89 52.18
CA VAL A 200 28.12 -95.96 51.85
C VAL A 200 27.25 -95.71 53.07
N PHE A 201 26.90 -94.44 53.27
CA PHE A 201 25.90 -94.04 54.26
C PHE A 201 24.52 -94.16 53.63
N VAL A 202 23.66 -94.98 54.23
CA VAL A 202 22.27 -95.13 53.81
C VAL A 202 21.34 -94.95 54.99
N THR A 203 20.11 -94.53 54.73
CA THR A 203 19.02 -94.59 55.71
C THR A 203 18.23 -95.86 55.42
N LEU A 204 18.17 -96.77 56.39
CA LEU A 204 17.40 -98.00 56.26
C LEU A 204 15.89 -97.70 56.31
N ALA A 205 15.07 -98.66 55.90
CA ALA A 205 13.61 -98.57 56.03
C ALA A 205 13.12 -98.32 57.47
N SER A 206 13.93 -98.66 58.47
CA SER A 206 13.69 -98.35 59.88
C SER A 206 13.93 -96.89 60.27
N GLY A 207 14.45 -96.05 59.36
CA GLY A 207 14.86 -94.67 59.64
C GLY A 207 16.27 -94.54 60.25
N LEU A 208 16.95 -95.66 60.54
CA LEU A 208 18.31 -95.66 61.06
C LEU A 208 19.32 -95.31 59.97
N LYS A 209 20.23 -94.38 60.27
CA LYS A 209 21.38 -94.09 59.42
C LYS A 209 22.48 -95.09 59.71
N VAL A 210 22.93 -95.80 58.69
CA VAL A 210 23.95 -96.84 58.83
C VAL A 210 25.03 -96.67 57.77
N MET A 211 26.26 -97.03 58.10
CA MET A 211 27.35 -97.16 57.14
C MET A 211 27.42 -98.64 56.73
N CYS A 212 27.13 -98.92 55.46
CA CYS A 212 27.20 -100.26 54.90
C CYS A 212 28.54 -100.50 54.21
N ASP A 213 29.16 -101.64 54.48
CA ASP A 213 30.29 -102.17 53.71
C ASP A 213 29.75 -103.03 52.56
N THR A 214 29.97 -102.59 51.33
CA THR A 214 29.44 -103.24 50.12
C THR A 214 30.39 -104.29 49.56
N LYS A 215 31.59 -104.44 50.13
CA LYS A 215 32.58 -105.44 49.68
C LYS A 215 32.57 -106.72 50.51
N THR A 216 31.95 -106.70 51.69
CA THR A 216 31.91 -107.84 52.63
C THR A 216 30.47 -108.20 53.00
N ASP A 217 29.88 -109.23 52.37
CA ASP A 217 28.62 -109.94 52.71
C ASP A 217 27.43 -109.16 53.35
N GLY A 218 27.38 -107.83 53.24
CA GLY A 218 26.35 -106.95 53.80
C GLY A 218 26.57 -106.48 55.25
N GLY A 219 27.81 -106.43 55.76
CA GLY A 219 28.11 -105.87 57.08
C GLY A 219 27.82 -104.37 57.18
N GLY A 220 27.36 -103.88 58.35
CA GLY A 220 27.08 -102.46 58.54
C GLY A 220 27.08 -102.01 60.00
N TRP A 221 27.30 -100.71 60.21
CA TRP A 221 27.35 -100.07 61.53
C TRP A 221 26.32 -98.96 61.64
N ILE A 222 25.57 -98.93 62.74
CA ILE A 222 24.68 -97.81 63.08
C ILE A 222 25.54 -96.62 63.47
N ILE A 223 25.12 -95.42 63.05
CA ILE A 223 25.84 -94.17 63.26
C ILE A 223 24.93 -93.17 63.96
#